data_AF-A0A5K1K2M9-F1
#
_entry.id   AF-A0A5K1K2M9-F1
#
_cell.length_a   1.000
_cell.length_b   1.000
_cell.length_c   1.000
_cell.angle_alpha   90.00
_cell.angle_beta   90.00
_cell.angle_gamma   90.00
#
_symmetry.space_group_name_H-M   'P 1'
#
loop_
_entity.id
_entity.type
_entity.pdbx_description
1 polymer ?
#
loop_
_entity_poly.entity_id
_entity_poly.type
_entity_poly.pdbx_seq_one_letter_code
_entity_poly.pdbx_strand_id
1 'polypeptide(L)'
;MSPAAEQQQTTPASASFVEERLSTLLKSPYIHFSQPHIPGLRLGHGPVDLFSTRFANFFTHDATARVAGRELDRDALKDALLKLQKRWNPDTVAMSAVAGAEGEGEPGAKPQSKFVWTQKDAVDKSEVMASADVKEEGGTQRIHRLTLDGDEALFS
;
A
#
# COMPACT_ATOMS: atom_id res chain seq x y z
N MET A 1 -12.33 -37.97 -7.92
CA MET A 1 -11.43 -37.23 -7.00
C MET A 1 -11.39 -35.80 -7.49
N SER A 2 -12.18 -34.92 -6.85
CA SER A 2 -12.18 -33.48 -7.15
C SER A 2 -11.24 -32.80 -6.15
N PRO A 3 -10.39 -31.85 -6.55
CA PRO A 3 -9.59 -31.10 -5.60
C PRO A 3 -10.52 -30.20 -4.76
N ALA A 4 -10.32 -30.25 -3.44
CA ALA A 4 -10.96 -29.34 -2.51
C ALA A 4 -10.50 -27.91 -2.82
N ALA A 5 -11.44 -27.01 -3.09
CA ALA A 5 -11.14 -25.59 -3.08
C ALA A 5 -10.74 -25.22 -1.64
N GLU A 6 -9.46 -24.90 -1.45
CA GLU A 6 -8.97 -24.24 -0.24
C GLU A 6 -9.80 -22.97 -0.05
N GLN A 7 -10.79 -23.04 0.85
CA GLN A 7 -11.52 -21.89 1.33
C GLN A 7 -10.50 -21.03 2.07
N GLN A 8 -9.93 -20.06 1.36
CA GLN A 8 -9.12 -19.01 1.96
C GLN A 8 -9.99 -18.33 3.01
N GLN A 9 -9.69 -18.56 4.29
CA GLN A 9 -10.32 -17.86 5.40
C GLN A 9 -9.96 -16.37 5.28
N THR A 10 -10.84 -15.61 4.68
CA THR A 10 -10.75 -14.14 4.64
C THR A 10 -11.26 -13.63 5.99
N THR A 11 -10.35 -13.43 6.95
CA THR A 11 -10.68 -12.75 8.20
C THR A 11 -11.13 -11.31 7.88
N PRO A 12 -12.21 -10.78 8.49
CA PRO A 12 -12.75 -9.49 8.09
C PRO A 12 -11.73 -8.36 8.20
N ALA A 13 -11.55 -7.60 7.12
CA ALA A 13 -10.73 -6.40 7.13
C ALA A 13 -11.64 -5.17 7.22
N SER A 14 -11.31 -4.25 8.14
CA SER A 14 -12.04 -2.99 8.34
C SER A 14 -11.51 -1.88 7.45
N ALA A 15 -12.29 -0.83 7.21
CA ALA A 15 -11.81 0.37 6.52
C ALA A 15 -10.56 0.98 7.21
N SER A 16 -10.49 0.90 8.54
CA SER A 16 -9.32 1.35 9.31
C SER A 16 -8.04 0.56 8.99
N PHE A 17 -8.15 -0.72 8.59
CA PHE A 17 -6.99 -1.52 8.22
C PHE A 17 -6.25 -0.91 7.01
N VAL A 18 -6.99 -0.59 5.94
CA VAL A 18 -6.39 -0.01 4.72
C VAL A 18 -5.81 1.37 4.99
N GLU A 19 -6.57 2.18 5.73
CA GLU A 19 -6.15 3.51 6.18
C GLU A 19 -4.81 3.44 6.93
N GLU A 20 -4.73 2.62 7.98
CA GLU A 20 -3.55 2.50 8.83
C GLU A 20 -2.33 2.03 8.04
N ARG A 21 -2.49 1.02 7.19
CA ARG A 21 -1.38 0.46 6.40
C ARG A 21 -0.84 1.48 5.41
N LEU A 22 -1.71 2.15 4.66
CA LEU A 22 -1.30 3.14 3.66
C LEU A 22 -0.75 4.41 4.32
N SER A 23 -1.37 4.91 5.39
CA SER A 23 -0.84 6.06 6.16
C SER A 23 0.57 5.76 6.67
N THR A 24 0.74 4.60 7.30
CA THR A 24 2.01 4.17 7.87
C THR A 24 3.06 4.00 6.78
N LEU A 25 2.70 3.39 5.65
CA LEU A 25 3.61 3.18 4.53
C LEU A 25 4.07 4.51 3.92
N LEU A 26 3.14 5.40 3.55
CA LEU A 26 3.44 6.68 2.89
C LEU A 26 4.19 7.67 3.79
N LYS A 27 4.11 7.52 5.11
CA LYS A 27 4.94 8.26 6.08
C LYS A 27 6.33 7.67 6.31
N SER A 28 6.61 6.46 5.80
CA SER A 28 7.89 5.78 6.02
C SER A 28 9.01 6.46 5.25
N PRO A 29 10.20 6.69 5.82
CA PRO A 29 11.33 7.14 5.03
C PRO A 29 11.68 6.07 3.98
N TYR A 30 11.94 6.52 2.75
CA TYR A 30 12.51 5.72 1.68
C TYR A 30 13.97 6.10 1.50
N ILE A 31 14.87 5.12 1.66
CA ILE A 31 16.32 5.32 1.51
C ILE A 31 16.79 4.52 0.31
N HIS A 32 17.28 5.21 -0.72
CA HIS A 32 17.90 4.55 -1.86
C HIS A 32 19.35 4.20 -1.52
N PHE A 33 19.66 2.91 -1.38
CA PHE A 33 21.03 2.45 -1.18
C PHE A 33 21.78 2.45 -2.51
N SER A 34 22.40 3.57 -2.84
CA SER A 34 23.51 3.57 -3.78
C SER A 34 24.72 2.99 -3.04
N GLN A 35 24.86 1.67 -2.93
CA GLN A 35 26.05 1.09 -2.29
C GLN A 35 27.30 1.51 -3.09
N PRO A 36 28.24 2.29 -2.52
CA PRO A 36 29.55 2.40 -3.12
C PRO A 36 30.22 1.03 -2.96
N HIS A 37 30.53 0.38 -4.08
CA HIS A 37 31.27 -0.88 -4.08
C HIS A 37 32.73 -0.58 -3.69
N ILE A 38 33.00 -0.48 -2.39
CA ILE A 38 34.36 -0.27 -1.86
C ILE A 38 34.88 -1.65 -1.41
N PRO A 39 35.83 -2.26 -2.14
CA PRO A 39 36.40 -3.54 -1.76
C PRO A 39 37.06 -3.44 -0.38
N GLY A 40 36.70 -4.34 0.54
CA GLY A 40 37.37 -4.50 1.84
C GLY A 40 36.70 -3.83 3.05
N LEU A 41 35.64 -3.03 2.85
CA LEU A 41 34.89 -2.46 3.97
C LEU A 41 33.68 -3.34 4.33
N ARG A 42 33.75 -4.04 5.47
CA ARG A 42 32.54 -4.62 6.09
C ARG A 42 31.76 -3.48 6.75
N LEU A 43 30.96 -2.75 5.97
CA LEU A 43 29.94 -1.88 6.56
C LEU A 43 29.01 -2.78 7.40
N GLY A 44 28.80 -2.42 8.67
CA GLY A 44 27.78 -3.05 9.52
C GLY A 44 26.39 -2.96 8.89
N HIS A 45 25.37 -3.54 9.53
CA HIS A 45 23.99 -3.46 9.06
C HIS A 45 23.67 -2.02 8.65
N GLY A 46 23.54 -1.79 7.34
CA GLY A 46 23.32 -0.46 6.80
C GLY A 46 22.01 0.11 7.35
N PRO A 47 21.71 1.39 7.06
CA PRO A 47 20.38 1.92 7.31
C PRO A 47 19.33 0.95 6.75
N VAL A 48 18.17 0.85 7.38
CA VAL A 48 17.07 0.01 6.87
C VAL A 48 16.11 0.91 6.11
N ASP A 49 15.78 0.54 4.89
CA ASP A 49 14.71 1.19 4.13
C ASP A 49 13.34 0.76 4.70
N LEU A 50 12.81 1.60 5.59
CA LEU A 50 11.55 1.34 6.27
C LEU A 50 10.38 1.25 5.31
N PHE A 51 10.38 2.00 4.20
CA PHE A 51 9.33 1.88 3.19
C PHE A 51 9.33 0.48 2.59
N SER A 52 10.47 0.00 2.10
CA SER A 52 10.56 -1.34 1.50
C SER A 52 10.24 -2.44 2.51
N THR A 53 10.70 -2.31 3.76
CA THR A 53 10.41 -3.30 4.81
C THR A 53 8.91 -3.33 5.13
N ARG A 54 8.26 -2.17 5.28
CA ARG A 54 6.81 -2.13 5.55
C ARG A 54 6.00 -2.60 4.35
N PHE A 55 6.38 -2.23 3.14
CA PHE A 55 5.77 -2.76 1.92
C PHE A 55 5.83 -4.29 1.90
N ALA A 56 6.99 -4.88 2.18
CA ALA A 56 7.14 -6.33 2.24
C ALA A 56 6.31 -7.01 3.34
N ASN A 57 6.05 -6.31 4.45
CA ASN A 57 5.25 -6.83 5.56
C ASN A 57 3.75 -6.63 5.37
N PHE A 58 3.33 -5.61 4.61
CA PHE A 58 1.92 -5.24 4.46
C PHE A 58 1.26 -5.89 3.26
N PHE A 59 2.02 -6.27 2.24
CA PHE A 59 1.53 -6.90 1.01
C PHE A 59 1.94 -8.36 0.95
N THR A 60 1.08 -9.21 0.38
CA THR A 60 1.45 -10.61 0.09
C THR A 60 2.61 -10.66 -0.92
N HIS A 61 3.31 -11.80 -0.99
CA HIS A 61 4.41 -11.95 -1.95
C HIS A 61 3.96 -11.89 -3.41
N ASP A 62 2.70 -12.24 -3.68
CA ASP A 62 2.03 -12.28 -4.98
C ASP A 62 1.06 -11.11 -5.19
N ALA A 63 1.20 -10.03 -4.42
CA ALA A 63 0.25 -8.94 -4.44
C ALA A 63 0.12 -8.28 -5.82
N THR A 64 -1.09 -7.89 -6.17
CA THR A 64 -1.41 -7.17 -7.42
C THR A 64 -2.08 -5.85 -7.11
N ALA A 65 -2.21 -4.98 -8.11
CA ALA A 65 -2.96 -3.74 -7.95
C ALA A 65 -3.62 -3.25 -9.22
N ARG A 66 -4.61 -2.38 -9.05
CA ARG A 66 -5.13 -1.52 -10.10
C ARG A 66 -4.95 -0.06 -9.70
N VAL A 67 -4.12 0.69 -10.41
CA VAL A 67 -3.79 2.08 -10.09
C VAL A 67 -4.15 2.98 -11.26
N ALA A 68 -5.02 3.96 -11.04
CA ALA A 68 -5.54 4.84 -12.08
C ALA A 68 -6.03 4.06 -13.33
N GLY A 69 -6.72 2.93 -13.08
CA GLY A 69 -7.23 2.06 -14.13
C GLY A 69 -6.25 1.03 -14.70
N ARG A 70 -4.96 1.06 -14.36
CA ARG A 70 -3.92 0.12 -14.87
C ARG A 70 -3.64 -1.02 -13.91
N GLU A 71 -3.61 -2.25 -14.41
CA GLU A 71 -3.18 -3.41 -13.61
C GLU A 71 -1.65 -3.40 -13.45
N LEU A 72 -1.19 -3.59 -12.22
CA LEU A 72 0.22 -3.58 -11.82
C LEU A 72 0.53 -4.87 -11.05
N ASP A 73 1.74 -5.39 -11.24
CA ASP A 73 2.32 -6.37 -10.34
C ASP A 73 2.85 -5.71 -9.06
N ARG A 74 3.36 -6.53 -8.15
CA ARG A 74 3.86 -6.09 -6.84
C ARG A 74 4.99 -5.07 -6.92
N ASP A 75 5.92 -5.24 -7.86
CA ASP A 75 7.08 -4.35 -7.97
C ASP A 75 6.67 -3.01 -8.59
N ALA A 76 5.83 -3.05 -9.64
CA ALA A 76 5.25 -1.84 -10.23
C ALA A 76 4.32 -1.09 -9.25
N LEU A 77 3.58 -1.80 -8.40
CA LEU A 77 2.79 -1.22 -7.32
C LEU A 77 3.69 -0.48 -6.31
N LYS A 78 4.80 -1.09 -5.91
CA LYS A 78 5.76 -0.45 -4.99
C LYS A 78 6.26 0.86 -5.58
N ASP A 79 6.63 0.87 -6.85
CA ASP A 79 7.09 2.07 -7.56
C ASP A 79 6.00 3.14 -7.65
N ALA A 80 4.75 2.77 -7.94
CA ALA A 80 3.62 3.69 -7.94
C ALA A 80 3.38 4.33 -6.56
N LEU A 81 3.49 3.55 -5.49
CA LEU A 81 3.35 4.05 -4.11
C LEU A 81 4.52 4.96 -3.70
N LEU A 82 5.74 4.70 -4.17
CA LEU A 82 6.88 5.61 -3.98
C LEU A 82 6.68 6.95 -4.69
N LYS A 83 6.11 6.94 -5.89
CA LYS A 83 5.77 8.17 -6.63
C LYS A 83 4.67 8.96 -5.93
N LEU A 84 3.62 8.27 -5.46
CA LEU A 84 2.58 8.87 -4.63
C LEU A 84 3.18 9.50 -3.37
N GLN A 85 4.06 8.79 -2.66
CA GLN A 85 4.74 9.28 -1.47
C GLN A 85 5.53 10.58 -1.71
N LYS A 86 6.17 10.74 -2.87
CA LYS A 86 6.91 11.99 -3.19
C LYS A 86 5.99 13.21 -3.20
N ARG A 87 4.75 13.03 -3.67
CA ARG A 87 3.72 14.07 -3.77
C ARG A 87 2.86 14.17 -2.50
N TRP A 88 2.99 13.20 -1.60
CA TRP A 88 2.31 13.17 -0.31
C TRP A 88 2.81 14.26 0.62
N ASN A 89 1.87 14.91 1.29
CA ASN A 89 2.15 15.90 2.32
C ASN A 89 1.53 15.43 3.65
N PRO A 90 2.34 14.95 4.62
CA PRO A 90 1.83 14.43 5.88
C PRO A 90 1.16 15.51 6.75
N ASP A 91 1.46 16.79 6.53
CA ASP A 91 0.94 17.89 7.35
C ASP A 91 -0.47 18.32 6.92
N THR A 92 -0.87 18.02 5.69
CA THR A 92 -2.17 18.44 5.12
C THR A 92 -3.09 17.27 4.80
N VAL A 93 -2.63 16.04 4.96
CA VAL A 93 -3.44 14.87 4.65
C VAL A 93 -4.58 14.68 5.64
N ALA A 94 -5.79 14.60 5.12
CA ALA A 94 -6.96 14.07 5.78
C ALA A 94 -7.25 12.67 5.24
N MET A 95 -7.50 11.73 6.15
CA MET A 95 -7.84 10.35 5.84
C MET A 95 -9.18 10.04 6.47
N SER A 96 -10.01 9.30 5.74
CA SER A 96 -11.32 8.90 6.21
C SER A 96 -11.66 7.51 5.70
N ALA A 97 -11.98 6.61 6.63
CA ALA A 97 -12.69 5.38 6.34
C ALA A 97 -14.00 5.68 5.58
N VAL A 98 -14.27 4.92 4.52
CA VAL A 98 -15.54 4.99 3.82
C VAL A 98 -16.45 3.93 4.42
N ALA A 99 -17.39 4.38 5.27
CA ALA A 99 -18.34 3.50 5.95
C ALA A 99 -19.29 2.84 4.95
N GLY A 100 -19.60 1.55 5.17
CA GLY A 100 -20.53 0.81 4.31
C GLY A 100 -19.88 0.33 3.01
N ALA A 101 -18.56 0.18 3.00
CA ALA A 101 -17.86 -0.54 1.93
C ALA A 101 -18.40 -1.98 1.82
N GLU A 102 -18.43 -2.52 0.61
CA GLU A 102 -19.04 -3.83 0.33
C GLU A 102 -18.48 -4.92 1.26
N GLY A 103 -19.39 -5.56 2.02
CA GLY A 103 -19.07 -6.67 2.91
C GLY A 103 -18.22 -6.28 4.14
N GLU A 104 -18.18 -5.02 4.57
CA GLU A 104 -17.42 -4.60 5.75
C GLU A 104 -17.77 -5.45 6.98
N GLY A 105 -16.76 -6.10 7.59
CA GLY A 105 -16.96 -7.03 8.71
C GLY A 105 -17.23 -8.49 8.32
N GLU A 106 -17.31 -8.80 7.02
CA GLU A 106 -17.52 -10.16 6.50
C GLU A 106 -16.27 -10.74 5.80
N PRO A 107 -16.17 -12.07 5.69
CA PRO A 107 -15.17 -12.71 4.85
C PRO A 107 -15.30 -12.28 3.39
N GLY A 108 -14.25 -11.67 2.84
CA GLY A 108 -14.26 -11.10 1.48
C GLY A 108 -14.63 -9.61 1.43
N ALA A 109 -14.70 -8.94 2.58
CA ALA A 109 -14.81 -7.49 2.67
C ALA A 109 -13.79 -6.78 1.78
N LYS A 110 -14.24 -5.71 1.13
CA LYS A 110 -13.37 -4.78 0.39
C LYS A 110 -13.31 -3.45 1.14
N PRO A 111 -12.54 -3.35 2.24
CA PRO A 111 -12.40 -2.11 2.98
C PRO A 111 -11.95 -0.96 2.07
N GLN A 112 -12.54 0.22 2.29
CA GLN A 112 -12.28 1.42 1.51
C GLN A 112 -11.83 2.58 2.39
N SER A 113 -10.89 3.38 1.87
CA SER A 113 -10.41 4.59 2.52
C SER A 113 -10.20 5.68 1.50
N LYS A 114 -10.57 6.92 1.86
CA LYS A 114 -10.33 8.11 1.07
C LYS A 114 -9.20 8.93 1.67
N PHE A 115 -8.28 9.38 0.82
CA PHE A 115 -7.18 10.27 1.17
C PHE A 115 -7.35 11.58 0.41
N VAL A 116 -7.25 12.70 1.11
CA VAL A 116 -7.26 14.03 0.51
C VAL A 116 -6.12 14.84 1.11
N TRP A 117 -5.28 15.45 0.29
CA TRP A 117 -4.16 16.29 0.75
C TRP A 117 -3.84 17.39 -0.24
N THR A 118 -3.09 18.40 0.20
CA THR A 118 -2.52 19.41 -0.69
C THR A 118 -1.10 18.98 -1.05
N GLN A 119 -0.81 18.82 -2.35
CA GLN A 119 0.52 18.38 -2.77
C GLN A 119 1.60 19.39 -2.35
N LYS A 120 2.83 18.90 -2.19
CA LYS A 120 4.00 19.77 -2.04
C LYS A 120 4.08 20.65 -3.30
N ASP A 121 4.09 21.96 -3.10
CA ASP A 121 4.17 22.99 -4.14
C ASP A 121 2.92 23.17 -5.02
N ALA A 122 1.76 22.58 -4.66
CA ALA A 122 0.49 22.83 -5.32
C ALA A 122 -0.49 23.58 -4.41
N VAL A 123 -1.38 24.36 -5.01
CA VAL A 123 -2.52 24.99 -4.30
C VAL A 123 -3.70 24.01 -4.24
N ASP A 124 -3.84 23.17 -5.25
CA ASP A 124 -4.98 22.26 -5.40
C ASP A 124 -4.86 21.02 -4.51
N LYS A 125 -6.03 20.52 -4.10
CA LYS A 125 -6.14 19.27 -3.36
C LYS A 125 -6.09 18.08 -4.31
N SER A 126 -5.34 17.07 -3.93
CA SER A 126 -5.37 15.73 -4.53
C SER A 126 -6.24 14.81 -3.73
N GLU A 127 -6.89 13.88 -4.42
CA GLU A 127 -7.75 12.87 -3.84
C GLU A 127 -7.40 11.50 -4.42
N VAL A 128 -7.35 10.51 -3.54
CA VAL A 128 -7.25 9.09 -3.90
C VAL A 128 -8.27 8.30 -3.09
N MET A 129 -8.95 7.37 -3.74
CA MET A 129 -9.72 6.31 -3.11
C MET A 129 -8.90 5.03 -3.12
N ALA A 130 -8.72 4.38 -1.98
CA ALA A 130 -8.16 3.03 -1.90
C ALA A 130 -9.24 2.02 -1.57
N SER A 131 -9.15 0.85 -2.19
CA SER A 131 -9.80 -0.37 -1.72
C SER A 131 -8.81 -1.52 -1.71
N ALA A 132 -9.00 -2.50 -0.82
CA ALA A 132 -8.10 -3.65 -0.73
C ALA A 132 -8.85 -4.96 -0.62
N ASP A 133 -8.30 -6.00 -1.26
CA ASP A 133 -8.59 -7.40 -0.95
C ASP A 133 -7.51 -7.89 0.03
N VAL A 134 -7.93 -8.44 1.17
CA VAL A 134 -7.04 -8.86 2.26
C VAL A 134 -7.00 -10.38 2.37
N LYS A 135 -5.81 -10.93 2.60
CA LYS A 135 -5.56 -12.36 2.78
C LYS A 135 -4.61 -12.59 3.96
N GLU A 136 -4.73 -13.74 4.62
CA GLU A 136 -3.74 -14.17 5.59
C GLU A 136 -2.54 -14.83 4.92
N GLU A 137 -1.33 -14.41 5.30
CA GLU A 137 -0.08 -15.00 4.85
C GLU A 137 0.92 -15.06 6.01
N GLY A 138 1.39 -16.27 6.34
CA GLY A 138 2.29 -16.48 7.47
C GLY A 138 1.67 -16.09 8.83
N GLY A 139 0.36 -16.28 9.00
CA GLY A 139 -0.36 -15.95 10.23
C GLY A 139 -0.62 -14.46 10.44
N THR A 140 -0.45 -13.62 9.40
CA THR A 140 -0.70 -12.17 9.46
C THR A 140 -1.56 -11.74 8.28
N GLN A 141 -2.51 -10.82 8.52
CA GLN A 141 -3.29 -10.19 7.45
C GLN A 141 -2.41 -9.26 6.59
N ARG A 142 -2.48 -9.45 5.27
CA ARG A 142 -1.76 -8.66 4.26
C ARG A 142 -2.69 -8.28 3.12
N ILE A 143 -2.37 -7.18 2.46
CA ILE A 143 -3.04 -6.73 1.23
C ILE A 143 -2.60 -7.64 0.08
N HIS A 144 -3.56 -8.35 -0.51
CA HIS A 144 -3.33 -9.20 -1.68
C HIS A 144 -3.62 -8.42 -2.98
N ARG A 145 -4.66 -7.59 -2.99
CA ARG A 145 -4.93 -6.68 -4.10
C ARG A 145 -5.20 -5.28 -3.57
N LEU A 146 -4.62 -4.27 -4.21
CA LEU A 146 -4.89 -2.86 -3.91
C LEU A 146 -5.47 -2.17 -5.14
N THR A 147 -6.58 -1.47 -4.98
CA THR A 147 -7.07 -0.53 -6.00
C THR A 147 -6.84 0.89 -5.52
N LEU A 148 -6.23 1.74 -6.34
CA LEU A 148 -6.06 3.16 -6.11
C LEU A 148 -6.68 3.94 -7.26
N ASP A 149 -7.80 4.59 -6.98
CA ASP A 149 -8.50 5.46 -7.93
C ASP A 149 -8.21 6.92 -7.61
N GLY A 150 -7.64 7.63 -8.56
CA GLY A 150 -7.22 9.02 -8.42
C GLY A 150 -6.56 9.50 -9.70
N ASP A 151 -6.06 10.74 -9.70
CA ASP A 151 -5.34 11.29 -10.85
C ASP A 151 -4.09 10.44 -11.16
N GLU A 152 -3.97 9.98 -12.41
CA GLU A 152 -2.84 9.18 -12.90
C GLU A 152 -1.50 9.90 -12.70
N ALA A 153 -1.49 11.23 -12.77
CA ALA A 153 -0.31 12.03 -12.53
C ALA A 153 0.30 11.69 -11.18
N LEU A 154 -0.49 11.38 -10.15
CA LEU A 154 0.00 11.06 -8.80
C LEU A 154 0.90 9.82 -8.74
N PHE A 155 0.79 8.93 -9.72
CA PHE A 155 1.46 7.62 -9.76
C PHE A 155 2.50 7.52 -10.87
N SER A 156 2.75 8.60 -11.63
CA SER A 156 3.70 8.65 -12.74
C SER A 156 5.00 9.39 -12.40
#